data_AF-A0A7X6YE51-F1
#
_entry.id   AF-A0A7X6YE51-F1
#
_cell.length_a   1.000
_cell.length_b   1.000
_cell.length_c   1.000
_cell.angle_alpha   90.00
_cell.angle_beta   90.00
_cell.angle_gamma   90.00
#
_symmetry.space_group_name_H-M   'P 1'
#
loop_
_entity.id
_entity.type
_entity.pdbx_description
1 polymer ?
#
loop_
_entity_poly.entity_id
_entity_poly.type
_entity_poly.pdbx_seq_one_letter_code
_entity_poly.pdbx_strand_id
1 'polypeptide(L)'
;MKLTADQLRDKYLSFFASKGHAVISGASLIPENDPTVLFTTAGMHPLVPYLLGERHPSGTRLTDVQKCVRTGDIDAVGDSCHLTFFEMLGNWSLGDYFKKEAITWSFEFLTQHLGFSPDQLSVTVFAGEDGIPRDDESIAIWESLGIPEARIHALPKEDNWWGPAGTTGPCGPDTEMFIDNGQPACGPACRPGCRCGKYIEIWNDVFMQYNKTADGTYEPLKQSNVDTGMGVERTICMMNGCATVFETELFAPLMAQIKALSTARPDEESAVRAERIIADHMRTSVFILGDPKGGVKPGNVGANYVLRRLIRRSVRYAKLLGIAPGYTRALAEIVIDNYKHVYPELEKNRETVIGELTAEEERFEKTLAAGQREFDKVAGALKQHGQTTLSGRTAFKLYDTYGFPLEFTEELAAELGLAVDRAGYEEAFKKHQELSKQGDATFKG
;
A
#
# COMPACT_ATOMS: atom_id res chain seq x y z
N MET A 1 -19.42 -10.97 -18.43
CA MET A 1 -19.73 -10.16 -17.24
C MET A 1 -18.40 -9.84 -16.59
N LYS A 2 -18.13 -8.58 -16.22
CA LYS A 2 -16.87 -8.18 -15.57
C LYS A 2 -16.78 -8.85 -14.18
N LEU A 3 -15.62 -9.37 -13.81
CA LEU A 3 -15.37 -9.99 -12.49
C LEU A 3 -15.38 -8.88 -11.42
N THR A 4 -16.20 -9.02 -10.38
CA THR A 4 -16.20 -8.07 -9.24
C THR A 4 -15.20 -8.48 -8.16
N ALA A 5 -14.81 -7.54 -7.28
CA ALA A 5 -13.96 -7.86 -6.13
C ALA A 5 -14.57 -8.96 -5.26
N ASP A 6 -15.88 -8.90 -4.97
CA ASP A 6 -16.59 -9.92 -4.19
C ASP A 6 -16.47 -11.31 -4.82
N GLN A 7 -16.69 -11.41 -6.14
CA GLN A 7 -16.56 -12.67 -6.85
C GLN A 7 -15.13 -13.21 -6.84
N LEU A 8 -14.11 -12.33 -6.90
CA LEU A 8 -12.72 -12.73 -6.78
C LEU A 8 -12.41 -13.26 -5.37
N ARG A 9 -12.82 -12.54 -4.31
CA ARG A 9 -12.65 -12.99 -2.92
C ARG A 9 -13.30 -14.37 -2.71
N ASP A 10 -14.55 -14.53 -3.11
CA ASP A 10 -15.30 -15.78 -2.97
C ASP A 10 -14.64 -16.94 -3.74
N LYS A 11 -14.21 -16.70 -4.98
CA LYS A 11 -13.50 -17.69 -5.79
C LYS A 11 -12.20 -18.13 -5.13
N TYR A 12 -11.41 -17.19 -4.63
CA TYR A 12 -10.12 -17.45 -4.01
C TYR A 12 -10.29 -18.25 -2.70
N LEU A 13 -11.14 -17.79 -1.79
CA LEU A 13 -11.39 -18.47 -0.52
C LEU A 13 -11.98 -19.87 -0.74
N SER A 14 -12.93 -20.02 -1.67
CA SER A 14 -13.52 -21.33 -2.00
C SER A 14 -12.50 -22.28 -2.62
N PHE A 15 -11.60 -21.76 -3.47
CA PHE A 15 -10.53 -22.54 -4.07
C PHE A 15 -9.59 -23.11 -3.01
N PHE A 16 -9.04 -22.26 -2.12
CA PHE A 16 -8.14 -22.73 -1.07
C PHE A 16 -8.85 -23.57 0.00
N ALA A 17 -10.11 -23.27 0.32
CA ALA A 17 -10.91 -24.16 1.17
C ALA A 17 -11.02 -25.58 0.57
N SER A 18 -11.17 -25.69 -0.76
CA SER A 18 -11.18 -27.00 -1.45
C SER A 18 -9.83 -27.74 -1.41
N LYS A 19 -8.72 -27.03 -1.17
CA LYS A 19 -7.37 -27.59 -0.96
C LYS A 19 -7.05 -27.87 0.51
N GLY A 20 -8.03 -27.70 1.40
CA GLY A 20 -7.93 -27.99 2.83
C GLY A 20 -7.44 -26.84 3.70
N HIS A 21 -7.41 -25.61 3.17
CA HIS A 21 -7.11 -24.43 3.97
C HIS A 21 -8.31 -24.02 4.82
N ALA A 22 -8.06 -23.72 6.09
CA ALA A 22 -9.07 -23.09 6.93
C ALA A 22 -9.21 -21.62 6.54
N VAL A 23 -10.43 -21.20 6.21
CA VAL A 23 -10.74 -19.79 5.98
C VAL A 23 -10.74 -19.09 7.34
N ILE A 24 -9.80 -18.17 7.54
CA ILE A 24 -9.70 -17.35 8.75
C ILE A 24 -10.17 -15.92 8.45
N SER A 25 -10.46 -15.16 9.51
CA SER A 25 -10.77 -13.74 9.37
C SER A 25 -9.48 -12.93 9.27
N GLY A 26 -9.43 -11.99 8.33
CA GLY A 26 -8.34 -11.02 8.26
C GLY A 26 -8.25 -10.18 9.54
N ALA A 27 -7.06 -9.70 9.86
CA ALA A 27 -6.82 -8.91 11.06
C ALA A 27 -7.16 -7.42 10.87
N SER A 28 -7.17 -6.70 12.00
CA SER A 28 -7.23 -5.24 12.05
C SER A 28 -6.04 -4.60 11.32
N LEU A 29 -6.25 -3.40 10.78
CA LEU A 29 -5.20 -2.54 10.23
C LEU A 29 -4.24 -2.06 11.32
N ILE A 30 -4.66 -2.08 12.58
CA ILE A 30 -3.87 -1.69 13.75
C ILE A 30 -3.25 -2.95 14.37
N PRO A 31 -1.91 -3.12 14.29
CA PRO A 31 -1.21 -4.27 14.88
C PRO A 31 -1.38 -4.30 16.41
N GLU A 32 -1.55 -5.49 17.01
CA GLU A 32 -1.63 -5.62 18.48
C GLU A 32 -0.26 -5.77 19.13
N ASN A 33 0.63 -6.50 18.47
CA ASN A 33 1.81 -7.10 19.11
C ASN A 33 3.13 -6.71 18.41
N ASP A 34 3.09 -5.69 17.55
CA ASP A 34 4.29 -5.22 16.85
C ASP A 34 4.43 -3.69 16.97
N PRO A 35 5.34 -3.20 17.83
CA PRO A 35 5.58 -1.76 17.97
C PRO A 35 6.42 -1.18 16.82
N THR A 36 6.93 -2.00 15.90
CA THR A 36 7.83 -1.57 14.82
C THR A 36 7.09 -1.13 13.56
N VAL A 37 5.84 -1.56 13.38
CA VAL A 37 5.00 -1.20 12.25
C VAL A 37 3.79 -0.37 12.67
N LEU A 38 3.42 0.63 11.86
CA LEU A 38 2.28 1.51 12.14
C LEU A 38 0.94 0.89 11.74
N PHE A 39 0.94 0.09 10.67
CA PHE A 39 -0.22 -0.59 10.14
C PHE A 39 0.13 -1.99 9.67
N THR A 40 -0.87 -2.85 9.57
CA THR A 40 -0.77 -4.16 8.90
C THR A 40 -0.50 -3.93 7.40
N THR A 41 0.67 -4.35 6.89
CA THR A 41 1.10 -4.09 5.50
C THR A 41 0.99 -5.32 4.57
N ALA A 42 0.80 -6.51 5.16
CA ALA A 42 0.67 -7.80 4.48
C ALA A 42 -0.16 -8.80 5.30
N GLY A 43 -0.71 -9.82 4.63
CA GLY A 43 -1.47 -10.92 5.24
C GLY A 43 -0.66 -11.75 6.24
N MET A 44 0.66 -11.82 6.08
CA MET A 44 1.54 -12.58 6.98
C MET A 44 1.76 -11.91 8.34
N HIS A 45 1.56 -10.60 8.48
CA HIS A 45 1.90 -9.85 9.70
C HIS A 45 1.23 -10.43 10.95
N PRO A 46 -0.09 -10.71 10.96
CA PRO A 46 -0.76 -11.35 12.09
C PRO A 46 -0.35 -12.80 12.31
N LEU A 47 0.33 -13.42 11.33
CA LEU A 47 0.69 -14.83 11.32
C LEU A 47 2.16 -15.10 11.70
N VAL A 48 2.97 -14.04 11.92
CA VAL A 48 4.40 -14.14 12.27
C VAL A 48 4.69 -15.15 13.39
N PRO A 49 3.94 -15.20 14.52
CA PRO A 49 4.22 -16.18 15.58
C PRO A 49 4.12 -17.63 15.08
N TYR A 50 3.15 -17.91 14.20
CA TYR A 50 2.93 -19.27 13.68
C TYR A 50 3.94 -19.65 12.61
N LEU A 51 4.37 -18.68 11.79
CA LEU A 51 5.47 -18.85 10.85
C LEU A 51 6.78 -19.19 11.57
N LEU A 52 6.99 -18.66 12.78
CA LEU A 52 8.13 -18.97 13.64
C LEU A 52 8.06 -20.33 14.35
N GLY A 53 6.93 -21.03 14.30
CA GLY A 53 6.78 -22.39 14.87
C GLY A 53 5.64 -22.57 15.86
N GLU A 54 4.91 -21.51 16.22
CA GLU A 54 3.71 -21.65 17.05
C GLU A 54 2.59 -22.36 16.28
N ARG A 55 1.74 -23.11 17.00
CA ARG A 55 0.60 -23.79 16.37
C ARG A 55 -0.57 -22.83 16.24
N HIS A 56 -1.08 -22.68 15.01
CA HIS A 56 -2.30 -21.93 14.78
C HIS A 56 -3.55 -22.77 15.14
N PRO A 57 -4.57 -22.20 15.83
CA PRO A 57 -5.75 -22.94 16.27
C PRO A 57 -6.58 -23.55 15.13
N SER A 58 -6.54 -22.94 13.94
CA SER A 58 -7.26 -23.41 12.75
C SER A 58 -6.51 -24.45 11.91
N GLY A 59 -5.32 -24.89 12.34
CA GLY A 59 -4.51 -25.89 11.63
C GLY A 59 -3.29 -25.31 10.91
N THR A 60 -2.72 -26.09 9.99
CA THR A 60 -1.44 -25.79 9.30
C THR A 60 -1.61 -25.14 7.93
N ARG A 61 -2.84 -25.02 7.44
CA ARG A 61 -3.16 -24.41 6.14
C ARG A 61 -4.23 -23.35 6.34
N LEU A 62 -3.95 -22.11 5.97
CA LEU A 62 -4.83 -20.96 6.27
C LEU A 62 -5.06 -20.13 5.01
N THR A 63 -6.22 -19.50 4.88
CA THR A 63 -6.47 -18.53 3.81
C THR A 63 -7.38 -17.41 4.28
N ASP A 64 -7.17 -16.18 3.81
CA ASP A 64 -7.99 -15.03 4.15
C ASP A 64 -8.00 -13.93 3.06
N VAL A 65 -8.68 -12.83 3.40
CA VAL A 65 -8.53 -11.53 2.74
C VAL A 65 -8.07 -10.51 3.78
N GLN A 66 -6.81 -10.09 3.71
CA GLN A 66 -6.23 -9.11 4.62
C GLN A 66 -6.39 -7.68 4.08
N LYS A 67 -6.88 -6.79 4.92
CA LYS A 67 -6.81 -5.34 4.72
C LYS A 67 -5.37 -4.86 4.96
N CYS A 68 -4.77 -4.18 3.99
CA CYS A 68 -3.38 -3.73 4.07
C CYS A 68 -3.29 -2.21 3.92
N VAL A 69 -2.39 -1.58 4.67
CA VAL A 69 -1.99 -0.17 4.47
C VAL A 69 -0.47 -0.11 4.35
N ARG A 70 0.03 0.34 3.18
CA ARG A 70 1.47 0.52 2.92
C ARG A 70 1.82 1.99 2.86
N THR A 71 2.54 2.47 3.87
CA THR A 71 2.95 3.89 3.93
C THR A 71 4.08 4.24 2.97
N GLY A 72 4.88 3.25 2.55
CA GLY A 72 5.95 3.43 1.56
C GLY A 72 5.43 3.76 0.16
N ASP A 73 4.20 3.35 -0.16
CA ASP A 73 3.60 3.54 -1.48
C ASP A 73 2.88 4.89 -1.63
N ILE A 74 2.71 5.65 -0.54
CA ILE A 74 1.95 6.92 -0.51
C ILE A 74 2.44 7.89 -1.60
N ASP A 75 3.75 7.98 -1.82
CA ASP A 75 4.32 8.93 -2.78
C ASP A 75 4.15 8.47 -4.24
N ALA A 76 4.03 7.15 -4.47
CA ALA A 76 3.76 6.54 -5.77
C ALA A 76 2.28 6.65 -6.19
N VAL A 77 1.35 6.75 -5.22
CA VAL A 77 -0.09 6.90 -5.49
C VAL A 77 -0.36 8.02 -6.49
N GLY A 78 -1.30 7.76 -7.40
CA GLY A 78 -1.65 8.61 -8.53
C GLY A 78 -1.16 8.08 -9.87
N ASP A 79 -0.34 7.02 -9.86
CA ASP A 79 -0.03 6.24 -11.06
C ASP A 79 -1.18 5.28 -11.43
N SER A 80 -0.90 4.24 -12.23
CA SER A 80 -1.93 3.32 -12.72
C SER A 80 -2.30 2.19 -11.74
N CYS A 81 -1.49 1.88 -10.73
CA CYS A 81 -1.65 0.64 -9.95
C CYS A 81 -1.26 0.68 -8.46
N HIS A 82 -0.52 1.69 -7.98
CA HIS A 82 -0.14 1.80 -6.57
C HIS A 82 -1.27 2.42 -5.73
N LEU A 83 -1.46 1.85 -4.55
CA LEU A 83 -2.52 2.17 -3.61
C LEU A 83 -1.94 2.20 -2.20
N THR A 84 -2.41 3.13 -1.36
CA THR A 84 -2.01 3.16 0.05
C THR A 84 -2.75 2.07 0.82
N PHE A 85 -4.06 1.94 0.60
CA PHE A 85 -4.86 0.83 1.11
C PHE A 85 -5.17 -0.14 -0.02
N PHE A 86 -5.09 -1.44 0.24
CA PHE A 86 -5.53 -2.47 -0.69
C PHE A 86 -5.88 -3.75 0.06
N GLU A 87 -6.52 -4.68 -0.65
CA GLU A 87 -6.83 -6.01 -0.10
C GLU A 87 -5.87 -7.05 -0.67
N MET A 88 -5.34 -7.87 0.23
CA MET A 88 -4.42 -8.96 -0.09
C MET A 88 -5.11 -10.29 0.17
N LEU A 89 -5.31 -11.08 -0.88
CA LEU A 89 -5.74 -12.46 -0.79
C LEU A 89 -4.52 -13.32 -0.48
N GLY A 90 -4.56 -14.08 0.62
CA GLY A 90 -3.41 -14.86 1.06
C GLY A 90 -3.75 -16.31 1.35
N ASN A 91 -2.76 -17.18 1.14
CA ASN A 91 -2.78 -18.56 1.59
C ASN A 91 -1.47 -18.92 2.26
N TRP A 92 -1.53 -19.62 3.38
CA TRP A 92 -0.36 -19.98 4.17
C TRP A 92 -0.23 -21.49 4.34
N SER A 93 1.02 -21.96 4.25
CA SER A 93 1.46 -23.27 4.70
C SER A 93 2.34 -23.09 5.93
N LEU A 94 1.92 -23.62 7.06
CA LEU A 94 2.67 -23.60 8.31
C LEU A 94 3.31 -24.97 8.52
N GLY A 95 4.46 -25.20 7.89
CA GLY A 95 5.18 -26.47 7.95
C GLY A 95 4.49 -27.67 7.29
N ASP A 96 3.65 -27.44 6.26
CA ASP A 96 2.83 -28.47 5.61
C ASP A 96 3.31 -28.78 4.17
N TYR A 97 2.87 -27.98 3.19
CA TYR A 97 3.32 -28.02 1.80
C TYR A 97 4.34 -26.91 1.52
N PHE A 98 5.02 -26.97 0.37
CA PHE A 98 6.03 -25.98 -0.01
C PHE A 98 5.88 -25.57 -1.49
N LYS A 99 7.00 -25.31 -2.18
CA LYS A 99 7.03 -24.74 -3.53
C LYS A 99 6.18 -25.48 -4.56
N LYS A 100 6.28 -26.82 -4.61
CA LYS A 100 5.60 -27.62 -5.64
C LYS A 100 4.08 -27.40 -5.61
N GLU A 101 3.46 -27.59 -4.45
CA GLU A 101 2.02 -27.40 -4.29
C GLU A 101 1.64 -25.92 -4.42
N ALA A 102 2.39 -25.01 -3.80
CA ALA A 102 2.13 -23.57 -3.86
C ALA A 102 2.06 -23.07 -5.32
N ILE A 103 3.13 -23.27 -6.08
CA ILE A 103 3.24 -22.83 -7.48
C ILE A 103 2.17 -23.53 -8.34
N THR A 104 1.94 -24.83 -8.13
CA THR A 104 0.91 -25.57 -8.89
C THR A 104 -0.49 -24.99 -8.65
N TRP A 105 -0.84 -24.67 -7.41
CA TRP A 105 -2.15 -24.11 -7.08
C TRP A 105 -2.28 -22.65 -7.51
N SER A 106 -1.22 -21.85 -7.41
CA SER A 106 -1.19 -20.49 -7.96
C SER A 106 -1.44 -20.50 -9.47
N PHE A 107 -0.75 -21.38 -10.21
CA PHE A 107 -0.97 -21.56 -11.64
C PHE A 107 -2.39 -22.06 -11.98
N GLU A 108 -2.88 -23.07 -11.25
CA GLU A 108 -4.24 -23.62 -11.41
C GLU A 108 -5.29 -22.52 -11.21
N PHE A 109 -5.16 -21.71 -10.16
CA PHE A 109 -6.10 -20.63 -9.88
C PHE A 109 -6.10 -19.56 -10.98
N LEU A 110 -4.92 -19.08 -11.38
CA LEU A 110 -4.80 -18.05 -12.42
C LEU A 110 -5.33 -18.52 -13.78
N THR A 111 -5.00 -19.75 -14.19
CA THR A 111 -5.33 -20.23 -15.54
C THR A 111 -6.71 -20.89 -15.63
N GLN A 112 -7.11 -21.69 -14.63
CA GLN A 112 -8.34 -22.48 -14.70
C GLN A 112 -9.53 -21.79 -14.01
N HIS A 113 -9.28 -21.04 -12.93
CA HIS A 113 -10.36 -20.39 -12.16
C HIS A 113 -10.60 -18.93 -12.56
N LEU A 114 -9.53 -18.19 -12.89
CA LEU A 114 -9.62 -16.84 -13.42
C LEU A 114 -9.62 -16.81 -14.96
N GLY A 115 -8.94 -17.75 -15.62
CA GLY A 115 -8.96 -17.84 -17.08
C GLY A 115 -7.90 -16.98 -17.77
N PHE A 116 -6.82 -16.60 -17.07
CA PHE A 116 -5.67 -15.97 -17.71
C PHE A 116 -5.02 -16.95 -18.70
N SER A 117 -4.66 -16.45 -19.88
CA SER A 117 -3.87 -17.26 -20.82
C SER A 117 -2.46 -17.47 -20.24
N PRO A 118 -1.90 -18.68 -20.28
CA PRO A 118 -0.50 -18.92 -19.93
C PRO A 118 0.47 -18.02 -20.71
N ASP A 119 0.12 -17.64 -21.95
CA ASP A 119 0.92 -16.75 -22.78
C ASP A 119 0.94 -15.29 -22.28
N GLN A 120 0.08 -14.92 -21.33
CA GLN A 120 0.09 -13.60 -20.69
C GLN A 120 0.87 -13.61 -19.37
N LEU A 121 1.16 -14.80 -18.83
CA LEU A 121 1.85 -14.96 -17.56
C LEU A 121 3.36 -14.89 -17.76
N SER A 122 4.01 -14.01 -17.01
CA SER A 122 5.46 -14.05 -16.79
C SER A 122 5.71 -14.22 -15.30
N VAL A 123 6.74 -14.97 -14.95
CA VAL A 123 7.09 -15.24 -13.56
C VAL A 123 8.50 -14.80 -13.26
N THR A 124 8.75 -14.37 -12.03
CA THR A 124 10.09 -14.04 -11.53
C THR A 124 10.48 -15.03 -10.44
N VAL A 125 11.78 -15.26 -10.27
CA VAL A 125 12.35 -16.16 -9.26
C VAL A 125 13.67 -15.60 -8.76
N PHE A 126 14.08 -16.00 -7.55
CA PHE A 126 15.34 -15.53 -6.98
C PHE A 126 16.57 -16.01 -7.77
N ALA A 127 17.42 -15.07 -8.20
CA ALA A 127 18.63 -15.31 -9.00
C ALA A 127 19.81 -15.90 -8.21
N GLY A 128 19.74 -15.89 -6.88
CA GLY A 128 20.87 -16.19 -6.01
C GLY A 128 21.71 -14.94 -5.74
N GLU A 129 22.02 -14.70 -4.47
CA GLU A 129 22.80 -13.54 -4.00
C GLU A 129 23.37 -13.85 -2.61
N ASP A 130 24.47 -13.22 -2.21
CA ASP A 130 25.04 -13.33 -0.86
C ASP A 130 25.30 -14.76 -0.36
N GLY A 131 25.65 -15.69 -1.26
CA GLY A 131 25.89 -17.10 -0.92
C GLY A 131 24.62 -17.95 -0.79
N ILE A 132 23.45 -17.39 -1.07
CA ILE A 132 22.19 -18.12 -1.21
C ILE A 132 22.04 -18.52 -2.68
N PRO A 133 21.78 -19.80 -2.99
CA PRO A 133 21.70 -20.28 -4.36
C PRO A 133 20.49 -19.71 -5.10
N ARG A 134 20.56 -19.74 -6.43
CA ARG A 134 19.42 -19.49 -7.32
C ARG A 134 18.30 -20.48 -7.03
N ASP A 135 17.06 -20.04 -7.15
CA ASP A 135 15.89 -20.90 -6.95
C ASP A 135 15.55 -21.76 -8.17
N ASP A 136 16.45 -22.71 -8.49
CA ASP A 136 16.28 -23.66 -9.61
C ASP A 136 15.08 -24.59 -9.43
N GLU A 137 14.64 -24.80 -8.18
CA GLU A 137 13.47 -25.64 -7.87
C GLU A 137 12.18 -24.98 -8.38
N SER A 138 11.97 -23.71 -8.09
CA SER A 138 10.81 -22.96 -8.58
C SER A 138 10.80 -22.84 -10.11
N ILE A 139 11.97 -22.66 -10.74
CA ILE A 139 12.12 -22.66 -12.21
C ILE A 139 11.60 -23.98 -12.79
N ALA A 140 12.11 -25.12 -12.31
CA ALA A 140 11.73 -26.42 -12.82
C ALA A 140 10.23 -26.72 -12.65
N ILE A 141 9.62 -26.25 -11.55
CA ILE A 141 8.18 -26.39 -11.33
C ILE A 141 7.40 -25.57 -12.37
N TRP A 142 7.74 -24.30 -12.58
CA TRP A 142 7.08 -23.45 -13.58
C TRP A 142 7.20 -24.00 -15.01
N GLU A 143 8.38 -24.48 -15.39
CA GLU A 143 8.60 -25.14 -16.68
C GLU A 143 7.71 -26.38 -16.84
N SER A 144 7.58 -27.19 -15.78
CA SER A 144 6.72 -28.38 -15.80
C SER A 144 5.23 -28.08 -15.95
N LEU A 145 4.80 -26.87 -15.57
CA LEU A 145 3.44 -26.37 -15.74
C LEU A 145 3.22 -25.73 -17.13
N GLY A 146 4.28 -25.63 -17.94
CA GLY A 146 4.21 -25.15 -19.32
C GLY A 146 4.49 -23.66 -19.49
N ILE A 147 5.01 -22.97 -18.47
CA ILE A 147 5.51 -21.60 -18.65
C ILE A 147 6.82 -21.67 -19.48
N PRO A 148 6.92 -20.96 -20.62
CA PRO A 148 8.14 -20.95 -21.42
C PRO A 148 9.32 -20.33 -20.66
N GLU A 149 10.53 -20.86 -20.84
CA GLU A 149 11.78 -20.34 -20.25
C GLU A 149 11.94 -18.81 -20.47
N ALA A 150 11.58 -18.32 -21.65
CA ALA A 150 11.65 -16.89 -21.99
C ALA A 150 10.74 -15.97 -21.14
N ARG A 151 9.80 -16.56 -20.38
CA ARG A 151 8.87 -15.87 -19.47
C ARG A 151 9.18 -16.15 -17.99
N ILE A 152 10.25 -16.89 -17.69
CA ILE A 152 10.77 -17.13 -16.35
C ILE A 152 12.02 -16.27 -16.17
N HIS A 153 11.95 -15.28 -15.27
CA HIS A 153 13.01 -14.29 -15.09
C HIS A 153 13.68 -14.46 -13.73
N ALA A 154 14.96 -14.81 -13.71
CA ALA A 154 15.74 -14.84 -12.48
C ALA A 154 16.21 -13.43 -12.11
N LEU A 155 15.76 -12.89 -10.97
CA LEU A 155 16.02 -11.51 -10.54
C LEU A 155 16.78 -11.44 -9.19
N PRO A 156 17.53 -10.35 -8.94
CA PRO A 156 18.29 -10.18 -7.70
C PRO A 156 17.41 -10.11 -6.45
N LYS A 157 18.06 -10.06 -5.28
CA LYS A 157 17.41 -10.00 -3.97
C LYS A 157 16.50 -8.78 -3.78
N GLU A 158 16.77 -7.68 -4.47
CA GLU A 158 15.89 -6.50 -4.42
C GLU A 158 14.49 -6.75 -4.98
N ASP A 159 14.37 -7.70 -5.92
CA ASP A 159 13.12 -8.06 -6.58
C ASP A 159 12.53 -9.35 -6.00
N ASN A 160 13.35 -10.39 -5.79
CA ASN A 160 12.89 -11.73 -5.44
C ASN A 160 13.37 -12.23 -4.07
N TRP A 161 13.15 -11.42 -3.05
CA TRP A 161 13.40 -11.80 -1.66
C TRP A 161 12.46 -11.05 -0.74
N TRP A 162 11.69 -11.79 0.05
CA TRP A 162 10.74 -11.18 0.96
C TRP A 162 11.18 -11.29 2.42
N GLY A 163 11.16 -10.14 3.09
CA GLY A 163 11.31 -10.02 4.52
C GLY A 163 12.75 -9.92 5.06
N PRO A 164 12.90 -9.95 6.40
CA PRO A 164 11.81 -10.06 7.37
C PRO A 164 10.92 -8.80 7.44
N ALA A 165 9.72 -8.94 8.00
CA ALA A 165 8.79 -7.82 8.21
C ALA A 165 9.38 -6.72 9.13
N GLY A 166 10.32 -7.08 10.01
CA GLY A 166 11.06 -6.18 10.89
C GLY A 166 12.58 -6.17 10.61
N THR A 167 13.39 -5.92 11.63
CA THR A 167 14.86 -6.04 11.51
C THR A 167 15.34 -7.49 11.55
N THR A 168 14.53 -8.38 12.13
CA THR A 168 14.77 -9.83 12.29
C THR A 168 13.49 -10.60 12.00
N GLY A 169 13.59 -11.91 11.76
CA GLY A 169 12.43 -12.80 11.60
C GLY A 169 12.46 -13.66 10.34
N PRO A 170 11.34 -14.35 10.05
CA PRO A 170 11.25 -15.25 8.91
C PRO A 170 11.30 -14.50 7.59
N CYS A 171 12.05 -15.05 6.63
CA CYS A 171 12.27 -14.51 5.29
C CYS A 171 12.65 -15.63 4.32
N GLY A 172 12.68 -15.31 3.03
CA GLY A 172 13.12 -16.28 2.02
C GLY A 172 13.02 -15.76 0.59
N PRO A 173 13.48 -16.58 -0.37
CA PRO A 173 13.23 -16.32 -1.77
C PRO A 173 11.73 -16.43 -2.05
N ASP A 174 11.30 -15.79 -3.12
CA ASP A 174 9.93 -15.86 -3.58
C ASP A 174 9.87 -16.07 -5.10
N THR A 175 8.65 -16.28 -5.59
CA THR A 175 8.33 -16.22 -7.00
C THR A 175 7.10 -15.37 -7.20
N GLU A 176 7.15 -14.44 -8.16
CA GLU A 176 6.05 -13.52 -8.40
C GLU A 176 5.44 -13.73 -9.79
N MET A 177 4.13 -13.55 -9.87
CA MET A 177 3.34 -13.71 -11.08
C MET A 177 2.93 -12.35 -11.63
N PHE A 178 3.29 -12.10 -12.89
CA PHE A 178 3.00 -10.87 -13.62
C PHE A 178 2.08 -11.14 -14.81
N ILE A 179 1.13 -10.23 -15.03
CA ILE A 179 0.33 -10.18 -16.25
C ILE A 179 0.93 -9.18 -17.24
N ASP A 180 1.22 -9.64 -18.46
CA ASP A 180 1.48 -8.75 -19.60
C ASP A 180 0.16 -8.14 -20.09
N ASN A 181 0.01 -6.82 -19.87
CA ASN A 181 -1.20 -6.09 -20.26
C ASN A 181 -1.19 -5.60 -21.71
N GLY A 182 -0.20 -5.99 -22.51
CA GLY A 182 -0.10 -5.67 -23.94
C GLY A 182 0.52 -4.31 -24.27
N GLN A 183 0.94 -3.52 -23.27
CA GLN A 183 1.68 -2.29 -23.53
C GLN A 183 2.98 -2.55 -24.30
N PRO A 184 3.48 -1.58 -25.10
CA PRO A 184 4.76 -1.72 -25.79
C PRO A 184 5.91 -1.94 -24.80
N ALA A 185 6.86 -2.80 -25.18
CA ALA A 185 8.08 -2.97 -24.41
C ALA A 185 8.86 -1.65 -24.33
N CYS A 186 9.38 -1.31 -23.15
CA CYS A 186 10.22 -0.11 -22.97
C CYS A 186 11.65 -0.25 -23.53
N GLY A 187 11.94 -1.37 -24.19
CA GLY A 187 13.21 -1.66 -24.83
C GLY A 187 13.44 -3.17 -24.99
N PRO A 188 14.57 -3.58 -25.58
CA PRO A 188 14.89 -4.99 -25.81
C PRO A 188 15.01 -5.83 -24.53
N ALA A 189 15.35 -5.20 -23.41
CA ALA A 189 15.49 -5.84 -22.09
C ALA A 189 14.23 -5.67 -21.21
N CYS A 190 13.08 -5.33 -21.78
CA CYS A 190 11.85 -5.16 -21.03
C CYS A 190 11.42 -6.49 -20.40
N ARG A 191 11.31 -6.50 -19.07
CA ARG A 191 10.98 -7.67 -18.24
C ARG A 191 10.08 -7.26 -17.07
N PRO A 192 9.44 -8.22 -16.38
CA PRO A 192 8.92 -7.99 -15.03
C PRO A 192 9.93 -7.26 -14.13
N GLY A 193 9.42 -6.35 -13.30
CA GLY A 193 10.21 -5.39 -12.50
C GLY A 193 10.50 -4.05 -13.21
N CYS A 194 10.28 -3.94 -14.52
CA CYS A 194 10.43 -2.66 -15.23
C CYS A 194 9.30 -1.67 -14.88
N ARG A 195 9.64 -0.40 -14.64
CA ARG A 195 8.69 0.70 -14.33
C ARG A 195 7.83 1.19 -15.52
N CYS A 196 7.82 0.45 -16.62
CA CYS A 196 7.09 0.82 -17.84
C CYS A 196 5.59 0.51 -17.81
N GLY A 197 5.13 -0.24 -16.80
CA GLY A 197 3.72 -0.59 -16.64
C GLY A 197 3.21 -1.69 -17.57
N LYS A 198 4.09 -2.35 -18.36
CA LYS A 198 3.72 -3.49 -19.22
C LYS A 198 3.38 -4.75 -18.43
N TYR A 199 4.19 -5.04 -17.41
CA TYR A 199 4.01 -6.21 -16.55
C TYR A 199 3.46 -5.75 -15.21
N ILE A 200 2.28 -6.24 -14.85
CA ILE A 200 1.64 -5.92 -13.57
C ILE A 200 1.74 -7.16 -12.67
N GLU A 201 2.50 -7.04 -11.59
CA GLU A 201 2.58 -8.04 -10.52
C GLU A 201 1.19 -8.18 -9.87
N ILE A 202 0.64 -9.39 -9.88
CA ILE A 202 -0.66 -9.67 -9.28
C ILE A 202 -0.55 -10.52 -8.02
N TRP A 203 0.47 -11.37 -7.90
CA TRP A 203 0.59 -12.37 -6.83
C TRP A 203 2.06 -12.69 -6.57
N ASN A 204 2.46 -12.77 -5.30
CA ASN A 204 3.77 -13.21 -4.83
C ASN A 204 3.62 -14.45 -3.93
N ASP A 205 4.40 -15.50 -4.20
CA ASP A 205 4.56 -16.71 -3.38
C ASP A 205 5.93 -16.72 -2.69
N VAL A 206 5.95 -16.43 -1.39
CA VAL A 206 7.14 -16.36 -0.54
C VAL A 206 7.43 -17.72 0.10
N PHE A 207 8.65 -18.21 -0.08
CA PHE A 207 9.12 -19.48 0.46
C PHE A 207 10.00 -19.23 1.68
N MET A 208 9.35 -18.99 2.83
CA MET A 208 10.05 -18.72 4.08
C MET A 208 10.82 -19.94 4.55
N GLN A 209 12.14 -19.88 4.43
CA GLN A 209 13.06 -20.95 4.80
C GLN A 209 14.26 -20.45 5.61
N TYR A 210 14.37 -19.13 5.83
CA TYR A 210 15.42 -18.50 6.62
C TYR A 210 14.85 -17.60 7.71
N ASN A 211 15.60 -17.47 8.80
CA ASN A 211 15.41 -16.48 9.84
C ASN A 211 16.57 -15.49 9.79
N LYS A 212 16.27 -14.21 9.57
CA LYS A 212 17.28 -13.15 9.67
C LYS A 212 17.50 -12.80 11.13
N THR A 213 18.74 -12.92 11.58
CA THR A 213 19.15 -12.62 12.96
C THR A 213 19.52 -11.14 13.11
N ALA A 214 19.72 -10.68 14.35
CA ALA A 214 20.04 -9.29 14.66
C ALA A 214 21.41 -8.82 14.13
N ASP A 215 22.36 -9.75 13.94
CA ASP A 215 23.66 -9.53 13.29
C ASP A 215 23.58 -9.57 11.75
N GLY A 216 22.39 -9.83 11.18
CA GLY A 216 22.15 -9.80 9.75
C GLY A 216 22.45 -11.10 9.01
N THR A 217 22.75 -12.18 9.73
CA THR A 217 22.95 -13.53 9.16
C THR A 217 21.61 -14.23 8.91
N TYR A 218 21.61 -15.20 7.99
CA TYR A 218 20.43 -15.96 7.60
C TYR A 218 20.58 -17.41 8.06
N GLU A 219 19.82 -17.78 9.08
CA GLU A 219 19.80 -19.14 9.62
C GLU A 219 18.62 -19.93 9.05
N PRO A 220 18.76 -21.22 8.68
CA PRO A 220 17.63 -22.02 8.23
C PRO A 220 16.50 -22.10 9.28
N LEU A 221 15.25 -21.91 8.86
CA LEU A 221 14.09 -22.11 9.74
C LEU A 221 13.91 -23.60 10.05
N LYS A 222 13.41 -23.90 11.26
CA LYS A 222 13.08 -25.28 11.67
C LYS A 222 11.95 -25.89 10.85
N GLN A 223 11.05 -25.04 10.35
CA GLN A 223 9.96 -25.40 9.45
C GLN A 223 10.00 -24.45 8.26
N SER A 224 9.87 -24.99 7.06
CA SER A 224 9.65 -24.17 5.86
C SER A 224 8.18 -23.82 5.77
N ASN A 225 7.87 -22.57 5.45
CA ASN A 225 6.51 -22.07 5.31
C ASN A 225 6.29 -21.50 3.92
N VAL A 226 5.02 -21.46 3.51
CA VAL A 226 4.58 -20.68 2.35
C VAL A 226 3.74 -19.53 2.85
N ASP A 227 4.03 -18.35 2.36
CA ASP A 227 3.24 -17.13 2.53
C ASP A 227 2.95 -16.58 1.15
N THR A 228 1.69 -16.26 0.84
CA THR A 228 1.34 -15.69 -0.45
C THR A 228 0.51 -14.43 -0.30
N GLY A 229 0.60 -13.55 -1.29
CA GLY A 229 -0.18 -12.33 -1.33
C GLY A 229 -0.56 -11.96 -2.76
N MET A 230 -1.86 -11.98 -3.05
CA MET A 230 -2.44 -11.54 -4.32
C MET A 230 -3.26 -10.26 -4.13
N GLY A 231 -2.95 -9.21 -4.88
CA GLY A 231 -3.66 -7.93 -4.79
C GLY A 231 -5.03 -7.99 -5.49
N VAL A 232 -6.12 -7.76 -4.74
CA VAL A 232 -7.50 -7.79 -5.28
C VAL A 232 -7.64 -6.79 -6.43
N GLU A 233 -7.26 -5.53 -6.21
CA GLU A 233 -7.45 -4.43 -7.15
C GLU A 233 -6.67 -4.62 -8.45
N ARG A 234 -5.41 -5.07 -8.35
CA ARG A 234 -4.58 -5.37 -9.52
C ARG A 234 -5.17 -6.54 -10.31
N THR A 235 -5.61 -7.59 -9.62
CA THR A 235 -6.17 -8.79 -10.26
C THR A 235 -7.47 -8.48 -11.01
N ILE A 236 -8.43 -7.79 -10.37
CA ILE A 236 -9.69 -7.43 -11.06
C ILE A 236 -9.45 -6.41 -12.18
N CYS A 237 -8.45 -5.52 -12.05
CA CYS A 237 -8.06 -4.59 -13.09
C CYS A 237 -7.60 -5.35 -14.35
N MET A 238 -6.69 -6.31 -14.20
CA MET A 238 -6.19 -7.14 -15.31
C MET A 238 -7.28 -8.03 -15.89
N MET A 239 -8.08 -8.68 -15.04
CA MET A 239 -9.20 -9.55 -15.47
C MET A 239 -10.26 -8.80 -16.28
N ASN A 240 -10.49 -7.53 -15.98
CA ASN A 240 -11.49 -6.72 -16.67
C ASN A 240 -10.93 -5.89 -17.83
N GLY A 241 -9.63 -6.04 -18.13
CA GLY A 241 -8.94 -5.25 -19.17
C GLY A 241 -8.93 -3.75 -18.90
N CYS A 242 -8.94 -3.36 -17.62
CA CYS A 242 -8.86 -1.96 -17.22
C CYS A 242 -7.41 -1.45 -17.39
N ALA A 243 -7.25 -0.18 -17.78
CA ALA A 243 -5.92 0.42 -17.92
C ALA A 243 -5.31 0.77 -16.55
N THR A 244 -6.15 0.92 -15.52
CA THR A 244 -5.75 1.30 -14.17
C THR A 244 -6.70 0.73 -13.13
N VAL A 245 -6.20 0.49 -11.92
CA VAL A 245 -7.01 0.05 -10.77
C VAL A 245 -8.16 1.02 -10.46
N PHE A 246 -8.04 2.30 -10.82
CA PHE A 246 -9.06 3.32 -10.59
C PHE A 246 -10.28 3.21 -11.53
N GLU A 247 -10.24 2.34 -12.55
CA GLU A 247 -11.36 2.02 -13.43
C GLU A 247 -12.18 0.81 -12.96
N THR A 248 -11.73 0.14 -11.91
CA THR A 248 -12.43 -1.00 -11.30
C THR A 248 -13.71 -0.53 -10.60
N GLU A 249 -14.63 -1.45 -10.32
CA GLU A 249 -15.88 -1.10 -9.63
C GLU A 249 -15.65 -0.48 -8.24
N LEU A 250 -14.52 -0.78 -7.59
CA LEU A 250 -14.19 -0.29 -6.25
C LEU A 250 -13.91 1.21 -6.25
N PHE A 251 -13.45 1.73 -7.39
CA PHE A 251 -13.03 3.11 -7.55
C PHE A 251 -13.88 3.92 -8.52
N ALA A 252 -14.53 3.29 -9.50
CA ALA A 252 -15.30 4.00 -10.52
C ALA A 252 -16.36 4.96 -9.93
N PRO A 253 -17.11 4.60 -8.86
CA PRO A 253 -18.04 5.53 -8.21
C PRO A 253 -17.32 6.74 -7.56
N LEU A 254 -16.16 6.51 -6.93
CA LEU A 254 -15.35 7.59 -6.34
C LEU A 254 -14.82 8.53 -7.43
N MET A 255 -14.24 7.98 -8.49
CA MET A 255 -13.71 8.76 -9.60
C MET A 255 -14.81 9.58 -10.29
N ALA A 256 -16.00 9.00 -10.48
CA ALA A 256 -17.15 9.71 -11.02
C ALA A 256 -17.60 10.87 -10.11
N GLN A 257 -17.68 10.62 -8.80
CA GLN A 257 -18.06 11.65 -7.84
C GLN A 257 -17.03 12.80 -7.78
N ILE A 258 -15.74 12.48 -7.77
CA ILE A 258 -14.67 13.49 -7.80
C ILE A 258 -14.78 14.34 -9.07
N LYS A 259 -14.88 13.70 -10.24
CA LYS A 259 -15.04 14.39 -11.53
C LYS A 259 -16.26 15.31 -11.59
N ALA A 260 -17.37 14.92 -10.96
CA ALA A 260 -18.59 15.71 -10.90
C ALA A 260 -18.47 16.93 -9.97
N LEU A 261 -17.66 16.83 -8.91
CA LEU A 261 -17.40 17.93 -7.98
C LEU A 261 -16.30 18.90 -8.46
N SER A 262 -15.42 18.45 -9.37
CA SER A 262 -14.34 19.27 -9.91
C SER A 262 -14.85 20.45 -10.74
N THR A 263 -14.43 21.66 -10.38
CA THR A 263 -14.77 22.90 -11.11
C THR A 263 -13.57 23.57 -11.78
N ALA A 264 -12.35 23.22 -11.35
CA ALA A 264 -11.11 23.59 -12.02
C ALA A 264 -10.57 22.41 -12.83
N ARG A 265 -9.92 22.74 -13.93
CA ARG A 265 -9.27 21.77 -14.82
C ARG A 265 -7.81 22.21 -14.98
N PRO A 266 -6.86 21.68 -14.18
CA PRO A 266 -5.46 21.72 -14.57
C PRO A 266 -5.27 20.93 -15.89
N ASP A 267 -4.03 20.75 -16.34
CA ASP A 267 -3.78 19.83 -17.45
C ASP A 267 -4.29 18.41 -17.10
N GLU A 268 -4.59 17.63 -18.14
CA GLU A 268 -5.25 16.32 -17.99
C GLU A 268 -4.44 15.36 -17.11
N GLU A 269 -3.12 15.36 -17.22
CA GLU A 269 -2.25 14.48 -16.45
C GLU A 269 -2.31 14.84 -14.95
N SER A 270 -2.16 16.12 -14.62
CA SER A 270 -2.31 16.63 -13.26
C SER A 270 -3.71 16.38 -12.70
N ALA A 271 -4.76 16.55 -13.51
CA ALA A 271 -6.14 16.31 -13.10
C ALA A 271 -6.36 14.84 -12.74
N VAL A 272 -5.98 13.92 -13.64
CA VAL A 272 -6.13 12.48 -13.43
C VAL A 272 -5.32 12.02 -12.21
N ARG A 273 -4.08 12.51 -12.05
CA ARG A 273 -3.25 12.20 -10.88
C ARG A 273 -3.92 12.66 -9.58
N ALA A 274 -4.45 13.89 -9.55
CA ALA A 274 -5.15 14.44 -8.39
C ALA A 274 -6.40 13.62 -8.03
N GLU A 275 -7.22 13.27 -9.03
CA GLU A 275 -8.43 12.46 -8.84
C GLU A 275 -8.12 11.10 -8.19
N ARG A 276 -7.07 10.43 -8.69
CA ARG A 276 -6.60 9.14 -8.18
C ARG A 276 -6.11 9.23 -6.73
N ILE A 277 -5.32 10.26 -6.41
CA ILE A 277 -4.82 10.49 -5.05
C ILE A 277 -5.97 10.73 -4.08
N ILE A 278 -6.96 11.54 -4.46
CA ILE A 278 -8.15 11.79 -3.63
C ILE A 278 -8.89 10.47 -3.39
N ALA A 279 -9.14 9.68 -4.43
CA ALA A 279 -9.89 8.42 -4.32
C ALA A 279 -9.18 7.40 -3.39
N ASP A 280 -7.88 7.19 -3.58
CA ASP A 280 -7.08 6.31 -2.72
C ASP A 280 -7.06 6.79 -1.27
N HIS A 281 -6.66 8.03 -1.02
CA HIS A 281 -6.49 8.53 0.33
C HIS A 281 -7.80 8.59 1.11
N MET A 282 -8.92 8.87 0.44
CA MET A 282 -10.24 8.80 1.08
C MET A 282 -10.60 7.36 1.45
N ARG A 283 -10.37 6.40 0.55
CA ARG A 283 -10.59 4.98 0.85
C ARG A 283 -9.75 4.53 2.03
N THR A 284 -8.44 4.82 2.01
CA THR A 284 -7.53 4.50 3.12
C THR A 284 -7.97 5.13 4.43
N SER A 285 -8.34 6.41 4.42
CA SER A 285 -8.75 7.13 5.64
C SER A 285 -10.03 6.55 6.24
N VAL A 286 -11.01 6.16 5.41
CA VAL A 286 -12.23 5.48 5.85
C VAL A 286 -11.92 4.15 6.53
N PHE A 287 -11.05 3.33 5.93
CA PHE A 287 -10.67 2.04 6.51
C PHE A 287 -9.90 2.18 7.83
N ILE A 288 -8.99 3.15 7.93
CA ILE A 288 -8.24 3.41 9.17
C ILE A 288 -9.18 3.91 10.29
N LEU A 289 -10.11 4.82 9.98
CA LEU A 289 -11.06 5.35 10.95
C LEU A 289 -12.12 4.32 11.36
N GLY A 290 -12.52 3.45 10.42
CA GLY A 290 -13.54 2.44 10.61
C GLY A 290 -13.03 1.13 11.23
N ASP A 291 -11.72 1.01 11.49
CA ASP A 291 -11.10 -0.20 12.01
C ASP A 291 -11.77 -0.69 13.31
N PRO A 292 -11.98 -2.03 13.48
CA PRO A 292 -12.73 -2.58 14.61
C PRO A 292 -12.12 -2.29 15.99
N LYS A 293 -10.84 -1.89 16.08
CA LYS A 293 -10.18 -1.55 17.36
C LYS A 293 -10.37 -0.10 17.80
N GLY A 294 -11.43 0.55 17.33
CA GLY A 294 -11.75 1.94 17.67
C GLY A 294 -11.08 2.96 16.75
N GLY A 295 -10.46 2.49 15.66
CA GLY A 295 -9.81 3.33 14.66
C GLY A 295 -8.61 4.13 15.18
N VAL A 296 -7.93 4.78 14.24
CA VAL A 296 -6.92 5.79 14.53
C VAL A 296 -7.55 7.16 14.30
N LYS A 297 -7.31 8.15 15.17
CA LYS A 297 -7.78 9.53 14.97
C LYS A 297 -6.69 10.44 14.39
N PRO A 298 -7.01 11.47 13.58
CA PRO A 298 -6.02 12.39 13.02
C PRO A 298 -5.18 13.12 14.10
N GLY A 299 -3.86 12.97 14.07
CA GLY A 299 -2.95 13.45 15.11
C GLY A 299 -1.56 13.84 14.59
N ASN A 300 -0.60 14.05 15.51
CA ASN A 300 0.75 14.54 15.19
C ASN A 300 1.85 13.46 15.28
N VAL A 301 1.51 12.22 15.65
CA VAL A 301 2.51 11.16 15.90
C VAL A 301 2.02 9.83 15.33
N GLY A 302 2.95 9.02 14.80
CA GLY A 302 2.71 7.63 14.41
C GLY A 302 1.57 7.47 13.40
N ALA A 303 0.74 6.44 13.59
CA ALA A 303 -0.42 6.16 12.75
C ALA A 303 -1.39 7.37 12.65
N ASN A 304 -1.55 8.13 13.73
CA ASN A 304 -2.40 9.31 13.77
C ASN A 304 -1.89 10.39 12.81
N TYR A 305 -0.57 10.55 12.69
CA TYR A 305 0.05 11.48 11.74
C TYR A 305 -0.14 11.02 10.30
N VAL A 306 0.01 9.73 10.03
CA VAL A 306 -0.22 9.17 8.68
C VAL A 306 -1.65 9.42 8.24
N LEU A 307 -2.64 9.13 9.07
CA LEU A 307 -4.04 9.42 8.76
C LEU A 307 -4.27 10.91 8.48
N ARG A 308 -3.74 11.79 9.34
CA ARG A 308 -3.82 13.25 9.13
C ARG A 308 -3.18 13.66 7.80
N ARG A 309 -2.01 13.11 7.47
CA ARG A 309 -1.28 13.38 6.22
C ARG A 309 -2.13 13.00 5.01
N LEU A 310 -2.74 11.82 5.01
CA LEU A 310 -3.60 11.34 3.91
C LEU A 310 -4.80 12.25 3.69
N ILE A 311 -5.52 12.60 4.76
CA ILE A 311 -6.69 13.50 4.69
C ILE A 311 -6.28 14.86 4.15
N ARG A 312 -5.23 15.48 4.71
CA ARG A 312 -4.78 16.83 4.29
C ARG A 312 -4.26 16.85 2.86
N ARG A 313 -3.58 15.80 2.42
CA ARG A 313 -3.13 15.67 1.03
C ARG A 313 -4.31 15.52 0.07
N SER A 314 -5.35 14.77 0.45
CA SER A 314 -6.62 14.73 -0.28
C SER A 314 -7.25 16.13 -0.41
N VAL A 315 -7.34 16.89 0.69
CA VAL A 315 -7.93 18.25 0.70
C VAL A 315 -7.15 19.21 -0.22
N ARG A 316 -5.83 19.09 -0.26
CA ARG A 316 -4.98 19.85 -1.18
C ARG A 316 -5.32 19.55 -2.65
N TYR A 317 -5.37 18.28 -3.03
CA TYR A 317 -5.69 17.91 -4.42
C TYR A 317 -7.14 18.24 -4.77
N ALA A 318 -8.07 18.15 -3.81
CA ALA A 318 -9.44 18.64 -3.98
C ALA A 318 -9.44 20.15 -4.29
N LYS A 319 -8.62 20.93 -3.57
CA LYS A 319 -8.46 22.37 -3.84
C LYS A 319 -7.89 22.65 -5.24
N LEU A 320 -6.91 21.87 -5.69
CA LEU A 320 -6.34 21.96 -7.04
C LEU A 320 -7.41 21.76 -8.13
N LEU A 321 -8.34 20.83 -7.89
CA LEU A 321 -9.48 20.54 -8.78
C LEU A 321 -10.67 21.50 -8.58
N GLY A 322 -10.56 22.50 -7.71
CA GLY A 322 -11.64 23.43 -7.40
C GLY A 322 -12.85 22.77 -6.73
N ILE A 323 -12.65 21.64 -6.06
CA ILE A 323 -13.69 20.95 -5.29
C ILE A 323 -13.97 21.76 -4.01
N ALA A 324 -15.25 21.97 -3.72
CA ALA A 324 -15.69 22.70 -2.54
C ALA A 324 -15.64 21.82 -1.27
N PRO A 325 -15.56 22.44 -0.07
CA PRO A 325 -15.61 21.73 1.21
C PRO A 325 -16.83 20.81 1.33
N GLY A 326 -16.68 19.71 2.06
CA GLY A 326 -17.73 18.73 2.34
C GLY A 326 -17.72 17.51 1.40
N TYR A 327 -16.75 17.45 0.48
CA TYR A 327 -16.59 16.30 -0.41
C TYR A 327 -16.14 15.03 0.34
N THR A 328 -15.42 15.19 1.47
CA THR A 328 -14.91 14.06 2.25
C THR A 328 -16.03 13.15 2.74
N ARG A 329 -17.16 13.73 3.16
CA ARG A 329 -18.37 12.99 3.53
C ARG A 329 -18.93 12.17 2.38
N ALA A 330 -19.12 12.80 1.21
CA ALA A 330 -19.70 12.13 0.05
C ALA A 330 -18.84 10.93 -0.41
N LEU A 331 -17.52 11.10 -0.42
CA LEU A 331 -16.61 10.00 -0.75
C LEU A 331 -16.57 8.91 0.33
N ALA A 332 -16.64 9.29 1.61
CA ALA A 332 -16.70 8.32 2.70
C ALA A 332 -17.96 7.45 2.64
N GLU A 333 -19.12 8.03 2.34
CA GLU A 333 -20.38 7.29 2.18
C GLU A 333 -20.27 6.26 1.05
N ILE A 334 -19.66 6.62 -0.08
CA ILE A 334 -19.40 5.69 -1.20
C ILE A 334 -18.49 4.54 -0.77
N VAL A 335 -17.38 4.81 -0.07
CA VAL A 335 -16.46 3.76 0.40
C VAL A 335 -17.19 2.82 1.37
N ILE A 336 -17.94 3.34 2.33
CA ILE A 336 -18.67 2.51 3.30
C ILE A 336 -19.68 1.64 2.57
N ASP A 337 -20.44 2.19 1.62
CA ASP A 337 -21.44 1.42 0.88
C ASP A 337 -20.83 0.34 -0.02
N ASN A 338 -19.64 0.58 -0.59
CA ASN A 338 -18.90 -0.41 -1.38
C ASN A 338 -18.39 -1.61 -0.56
N TYR A 339 -18.26 -1.47 0.75
CA TYR A 339 -17.51 -2.44 1.57
C TYR A 339 -18.27 -2.97 2.79
N LYS A 340 -19.37 -2.35 3.23
CA LYS A 340 -20.09 -2.70 4.47
C LYS A 340 -20.61 -4.13 4.55
N HIS A 341 -20.82 -4.79 3.41
CA HIS A 341 -21.23 -6.20 3.38
C HIS A 341 -20.07 -7.15 3.67
N VAL A 342 -18.83 -6.77 3.37
CA VAL A 342 -17.61 -7.53 3.67
C VAL A 342 -17.02 -7.13 5.02
N TYR A 343 -17.07 -5.84 5.34
CA TYR A 343 -16.52 -5.23 6.55
C TYR A 343 -17.62 -4.47 7.33
N PRO A 344 -18.51 -5.18 8.07
CA PRO A 344 -19.63 -4.58 8.79
C PRO A 344 -19.22 -3.52 9.81
N GLU A 345 -17.97 -3.56 10.30
CA GLU A 345 -17.41 -2.52 11.16
C GLU A 345 -17.44 -1.12 10.54
N LEU A 346 -17.37 -0.99 9.21
CA LEU A 346 -17.43 0.30 8.52
C LEU A 346 -18.80 0.96 8.68
N GLU A 347 -19.88 0.16 8.60
CA GLU A 347 -21.23 0.66 8.85
C GLU A 347 -21.44 0.96 10.33
N LYS A 348 -20.95 0.09 11.22
CA LYS A 348 -21.01 0.32 12.68
C LYS A 348 -20.31 1.62 13.09
N ASN A 349 -19.19 1.95 12.44
CA ASN A 349 -18.37 3.12 12.73
C ASN A 349 -18.66 4.31 11.79
N ARG A 350 -19.71 4.24 10.96
CA ARG A 350 -20.06 5.23 9.91
C ARG A 350 -20.07 6.67 10.42
N GLU A 351 -20.74 6.92 11.55
CA GLU A 351 -20.83 8.27 12.13
C GLU A 351 -19.46 8.81 12.59
N THR A 352 -18.65 7.96 13.22
CA THR A 352 -17.28 8.32 13.65
C THR A 352 -16.40 8.64 12.45
N VAL A 353 -16.43 7.80 11.41
CA VAL A 353 -15.64 7.99 10.18
C VAL A 353 -15.98 9.33 9.53
N ILE A 354 -17.27 9.58 9.29
CA ILE A 354 -17.73 10.82 8.65
C ILE A 354 -17.41 12.03 9.53
N GLY A 355 -17.61 11.93 10.84
CA GLY A 355 -17.36 13.02 11.79
C GLY A 355 -15.90 13.44 11.85
N GLU A 356 -14.97 12.49 11.98
CA GLU A 356 -13.53 12.77 12.06
C GLU A 356 -12.97 13.31 10.73
N LEU A 357 -13.44 12.78 9.58
CA LEU A 357 -13.06 13.30 8.25
C LEU A 357 -13.51 14.75 8.06
N THR A 358 -14.78 15.04 8.36
CA THR A 358 -15.34 16.38 8.24
C THR A 358 -14.61 17.36 9.16
N ALA A 359 -14.35 16.97 10.41
CA ALA A 359 -13.67 17.81 11.38
C ALA A 359 -12.22 18.14 10.97
N GLU A 360 -11.49 17.18 10.38
CA GLU A 360 -10.12 17.42 9.93
C GLU A 360 -10.06 18.22 8.62
N GLU A 361 -11.02 18.04 7.70
CA GLU A 361 -11.22 18.89 6.52
C GLU A 361 -11.42 20.36 6.94
N GLU A 362 -12.44 20.63 7.76
CA GLU A 362 -12.76 21.99 8.23
C GLU A 362 -11.59 22.65 8.98
N ARG A 363 -10.83 21.87 9.74
CA ARG A 363 -9.66 22.36 10.47
C ARG A 363 -8.54 22.78 9.52
N PHE A 364 -8.25 21.95 8.52
CA PHE A 364 -7.15 22.22 7.60
C PHE A 364 -7.50 23.32 6.59
N GLU A 365 -8.74 23.41 6.14
CA GLU A 365 -9.18 24.48 5.24
C GLU A 365 -8.94 25.88 5.80
N LYS A 366 -9.12 26.06 7.10
CA LYS A 366 -8.87 27.34 7.79
C LYS A 366 -7.42 27.80 7.65
N THR A 367 -6.47 26.87 7.58
CA THR A 367 -5.03 27.20 7.50
C THR A 367 -4.46 27.05 6.09
N LEU A 368 -5.10 26.27 5.21
CA LEU A 368 -4.60 25.96 3.87
C LEU A 368 -4.30 27.21 3.04
N ALA A 369 -5.25 28.13 2.95
CA ALA A 369 -5.08 29.35 2.15
C ALA A 369 -4.01 30.30 2.72
N ALA A 370 -3.79 30.27 4.04
CA ALA A 370 -2.73 31.07 4.67
C ALA A 370 -1.35 30.40 4.47
N GLY A 371 -1.28 29.08 4.61
CA GLY A 371 -0.07 28.30 4.38
C GLY A 371 0.40 28.35 2.93
N GLN A 372 -0.52 28.25 1.96
CA GLN A 372 -0.18 28.36 0.54
C GLN A 372 0.41 29.74 0.21
N ARG A 373 -0.20 30.82 0.72
CA ARG A 373 0.34 32.18 0.52
C ARG A 373 1.74 32.36 1.11
N GLU A 374 1.99 31.80 2.29
CA GLU A 374 3.32 31.85 2.90
C GLU A 374 4.33 31.00 2.11
N PHE A 375 3.93 29.81 1.64
CA PHE A 375 4.77 28.98 0.78
C PHE A 375 5.13 29.72 -0.52
N ASP A 376 4.14 30.26 -1.24
CA ASP A 376 4.35 30.98 -2.50
C ASP A 376 5.29 32.17 -2.34
N LYS A 377 5.14 32.91 -1.22
CA LYS A 377 6.03 34.02 -0.86
C LYS A 377 7.46 33.55 -0.68
N VAL A 378 7.70 32.46 0.07
CA VAL A 378 9.07 31.97 0.30
C VAL A 378 9.65 31.39 -0.99
N ALA A 379 8.89 30.58 -1.72
CA ALA A 379 9.33 29.99 -2.99
C ALA A 379 9.68 31.07 -4.03
N GLY A 380 8.88 32.15 -4.11
CA GLY A 380 9.16 33.31 -4.95
C GLY A 380 10.46 34.00 -4.58
N ALA A 381 10.72 34.21 -3.28
CA ALA A 381 11.97 34.80 -2.80
C ALA A 381 13.19 33.91 -3.12
N LEU A 382 13.08 32.59 -2.94
CA LEU A 382 14.16 31.65 -3.28
C LEU A 382 14.53 31.74 -4.77
N LYS A 383 13.53 31.71 -5.65
CA LYS A 383 13.73 31.84 -7.10
C LYS A 383 14.38 33.18 -7.48
N GLN A 384 13.95 34.28 -6.87
CA GLN A 384 14.56 35.61 -7.09
C GLN A 384 16.05 35.65 -6.68
N HIS A 385 16.43 34.90 -5.65
CA HIS A 385 17.80 34.84 -5.16
C HIS A 385 18.62 33.68 -5.76
N GLY A 386 18.09 32.96 -6.76
CA GLY A 386 18.78 31.82 -7.39
C GLY A 386 19.01 30.63 -6.45
N GLN A 387 18.23 30.53 -5.37
CA GLN A 387 18.29 29.43 -4.42
C GLN A 387 17.33 28.32 -4.83
N THR A 388 17.76 27.07 -4.68
CA THR A 388 16.99 25.89 -5.06
C THR A 388 16.47 25.10 -3.85
N THR A 389 16.78 25.52 -2.62
CA THR A 389 16.45 24.75 -1.42
C THR A 389 15.72 25.62 -0.39
N LEU A 390 14.52 25.18 0.01
CA LEU A 390 13.76 25.73 1.12
C LEU A 390 14.37 25.27 2.45
N SER A 391 14.68 26.23 3.33
CA SER A 391 15.30 25.90 4.63
C SER A 391 14.38 25.04 5.50
N GLY A 392 14.97 24.12 6.27
CA GLY A 392 14.22 23.26 7.18
C GLY A 392 13.43 24.02 8.25
N ARG A 393 13.93 25.18 8.69
CA ARG A 393 13.20 26.09 9.60
C ARG A 393 11.93 26.65 8.98
N THR A 394 11.96 26.97 7.67
CA THR A 394 10.75 27.40 6.96
C THR A 394 9.76 26.26 6.80
N ALA A 395 10.23 25.06 6.40
CA ALA A 395 9.38 23.88 6.34
C ALA A 395 8.74 23.59 7.70
N PHE A 396 9.50 23.72 8.78
CA PHE A 396 9.00 23.54 10.14
C PHE A 396 7.95 24.61 10.52
N LYS A 397 8.12 25.87 10.10
CA LYS A 397 7.10 26.91 10.27
C LYS A 397 5.81 26.57 9.50
N LEU A 398 5.92 26.06 8.27
CA LEU A 398 4.77 25.61 7.48
C LEU A 398 4.02 24.47 8.20
N TYR A 399 4.76 23.54 8.79
CA TYR A 399 4.22 22.48 9.63
C TYR A 399 3.55 22.99 10.90
N ASP A 400 4.27 23.72 11.74
CA ASP A 400 3.85 24.12 13.08
C ASP A 400 2.73 25.17 13.05
N THR A 401 2.87 26.19 12.19
CA THR A 401 1.92 27.32 12.15
C THR A 401 0.74 27.06 11.23
N TYR A 402 0.95 26.42 10.08
CA TYR A 402 -0.08 26.26 9.04
C TYR A 402 -0.57 24.82 8.89
N GLY A 403 0.05 23.88 9.59
CA GLY A 403 -0.34 22.47 9.55
C GLY A 403 0.04 21.78 8.25
N PHE A 404 1.05 22.23 7.51
CA PHE A 404 1.49 21.55 6.29
C PHE A 404 2.40 20.39 6.68
N PRO A 405 2.03 19.12 6.44
CA PRO A 405 2.98 18.01 6.56
C PRO A 405 4.28 18.33 5.80
N LEU A 406 5.43 17.86 6.30
CA LEU A 406 6.71 18.09 5.62
C LEU A 406 6.64 17.62 4.16
N GLU A 407 6.07 16.44 3.95
CA GLU A 407 5.96 15.81 2.64
C GLU A 407 5.06 16.62 1.70
N PHE A 408 4.03 17.27 2.25
CA PHE A 408 3.21 18.20 1.47
C PHE A 408 4.05 19.43 1.04
N THR A 409 4.91 19.95 1.92
CA THR A 409 5.83 21.05 1.57
C THR A 409 6.85 20.62 0.52
N GLU A 410 7.36 19.38 0.60
CA GLU A 410 8.28 18.81 -0.38
C GLU A 410 7.63 18.63 -1.75
N GLU A 411 6.37 18.18 -1.81
CA GLU A 411 5.61 18.08 -3.06
C GLU A 411 5.46 19.45 -3.74
N LEU A 412 5.03 20.47 -2.98
CA LEU A 412 4.91 21.83 -3.51
C LEU A 412 6.26 22.40 -3.98
N ALA A 413 7.34 22.09 -3.26
CA ALA A 413 8.68 22.51 -3.64
C ALA A 413 9.11 21.84 -4.96
N ALA A 414 8.91 20.53 -5.08
CA ALA A 414 9.29 19.75 -6.25
C ALA A 414 8.57 20.22 -7.53
N GLU A 415 7.28 20.57 -7.45
CA GLU A 415 6.50 21.15 -8.56
C GLU A 415 7.11 22.46 -9.10
N LEU A 416 7.84 23.18 -8.24
CA LEU A 416 8.51 24.43 -8.58
C LEU A 416 10.01 24.24 -8.92
N GLY A 417 10.52 23.00 -8.95
CA GLY A 417 11.93 22.68 -9.13
C GLY A 417 12.79 23.02 -7.91
N LEU A 418 12.20 23.07 -6.72
CA LEU A 418 12.87 23.34 -5.45
C LEU A 418 12.97 22.06 -4.61
N ALA A 419 13.99 22.00 -3.75
CA ALA A 419 14.16 20.99 -2.72
C ALA A 419 13.81 21.54 -1.33
N VAL A 420 13.61 20.67 -0.35
CA VAL A 420 13.46 21.04 1.07
C VAL A 420 14.62 20.46 1.87
N ASP A 421 15.20 21.26 2.75
CA ASP A 421 16.20 20.81 3.71
C ASP A 421 15.52 20.01 4.85
N ARG A 422 15.41 18.70 4.61
CA ARG A 422 14.83 17.74 5.55
C ARG A 422 15.62 17.62 6.84
N ALA A 423 16.95 17.63 6.77
CA ALA A 423 17.81 17.55 7.96
C ALA A 423 17.58 18.75 8.89
N GLY A 424 17.53 19.96 8.33
CA GLY A 424 17.21 21.17 9.10
C GLY A 424 15.78 21.18 9.65
N TYR A 425 14.82 20.54 8.96
CA TYR A 425 13.45 20.37 9.46
C TYR A 425 13.46 19.48 10.70
N GLU A 426 14.13 18.33 10.62
CA GLU A 426 14.22 17.37 11.74
C GLU A 426 14.91 18.00 12.96
N GLU A 427 15.95 18.81 12.74
CA GLU A 427 16.60 19.58 13.81
C GLU A 427 15.63 20.58 14.47
N ALA A 428 14.89 21.34 13.67
CA ALA A 428 13.90 22.30 14.17
C ALA A 428 12.75 21.59 14.92
N PHE A 429 12.29 20.46 14.41
CA PHE A 429 11.26 19.63 15.02
C PHE A 429 11.72 19.04 16.36
N LYS A 430 12.94 18.51 16.43
CA LYS A 430 13.54 18.01 17.69
C LYS A 430 13.65 19.11 18.74
N LYS A 431 14.14 20.30 18.36
CA LYS A 431 14.22 21.46 19.26
C LYS A 431 12.85 21.86 19.80
N HIS A 432 11.81 21.84 18.96
CA HIS A 432 10.45 22.12 19.40
C HIS A 432 9.95 21.06 20.40
N GLN A 433 10.18 19.77 20.13
CA GLN A 433 9.81 18.70 21.07
C GLN A 433 10.52 18.83 22.43
N GLU A 434 11.80 19.21 22.44
CA GLU A 434 12.57 19.43 23.66
C GLU A 434 12.01 20.61 24.47
N LEU A 435 11.65 21.72 23.81
CA LEU A 435 11.04 22.88 24.44
C LEU A 435 9.65 22.57 25.03
N SER A 436 8.82 21.80 24.32
CA SER A 436 7.51 21.36 24.84
C SER A 436 7.66 20.47 26.09
N LYS A 437 8.65 19.57 26.11
CA LYS A 437 8.93 18.71 27.28
C LYS A 437 9.45 19.50 28.49
N GLN A 438 10.21 20.57 28.26
CA GLN A 438 10.67 21.46 29.32
C GLN A 438 9.53 22.33 29.88
N GLY A 439 8.57 22.75 29.04
CA GLY A 439 7.38 23.51 29.46
C GLY A 439 6.43 22.72 30.37
N ASP A 440 6.29 21.40 30.17
CA ASP A 440 5.49 20.53 31.05
C ASP A 440 6.15 20.28 32.42
N ALA A 441 7.47 20.45 32.53
CA ALA A 441 8.19 20.32 33.80
C ALA A 441 8.04 21.56 34.70
N THR A 442 7.78 22.74 34.13
CA THR A 442 7.59 24.00 34.87
C THR A 442 6.17 24.22 35.40
N PHE A 443 5.20 23.39 35.00
CA PHE A 443 3.80 23.44 35.49
C PHE A 443 3.49 22.47 36.64
N LYS A 444 4.48 21.73 37.15
CA LYS A 444 4.39 20.94 38.40
C LYS A 444 5.17 21.59 39.55
N GLY A 445 5.07 22.91 39.68
CA GLY A 445 5.57 23.69 40.82
C GLY A 445 4.46 24.00 41.80
#